data_AF-A0A6C0ET88-F1
#
_entry.id   AF-A0A6C0ET88-F1
#
_cell.length_a   1.000
_cell.length_b   1.000
_cell.length_c   1.000
_cell.angle_alpha   90.00
_cell.angle_beta   90.00
_cell.angle_gamma   90.00
#
_symmetry.space_group_name_H-M   'P 1'
#
loop_
_entity.id
_entity.type
_entity.pdbx_description
1 polymer ?
#
loop_
_entity_poly.entity_id
_entity_poly.type
_entity_poly.pdbx_seq_one_letter_code
_entity_poly.pdbx_strand_id
1 'polypeptide(L)'
;MLSFVLIEENEMVKGDKYKIEENSYNFNKTFIGIYNGTFYDNLNTYSYLLWLKTTFVAQNKKRDDHIGPTYFETMRMSMTTIYDRKFYKLLLSKEKIQQAMEQRSVNIILQNITGDKTFKY
;
A
#
# COMPACT_ATOMS: atom_id res chain seq x y z
N MET A 1 -1.28 -8.20 -11.01
CA MET A 1 -1.82 -8.45 -9.65
C MET A 1 -0.88 -7.78 -8.66
N LEU A 2 -1.39 -6.92 -7.78
CA LEU A 2 -0.59 -6.36 -6.69
C LEU A 2 -0.36 -7.47 -5.66
N SER A 3 0.89 -7.71 -5.29
CA SER A 3 1.26 -8.73 -4.30
C SER A 3 1.67 -8.05 -3.02
N PHE A 4 1.08 -8.47 -1.91
CA PHE A 4 1.35 -7.95 -0.58
C PHE A 4 1.94 -9.07 0.27
N VAL A 5 3.01 -8.77 1.00
CA VAL A 5 3.67 -9.73 1.91
C VAL A 5 3.56 -9.20 3.33
N LEU A 6 3.18 -10.08 4.25
CA LEU A 6 3.11 -9.77 5.67
C LEU A 6 4.52 -9.46 6.19
N ILE A 7 4.65 -8.36 6.92
CA ILE A 7 5.91 -7.92 7.54
C ILE A 7 5.65 -7.51 8.99
N GLU A 8 6.73 -7.43 9.76
CA GLU A 8 6.70 -6.79 11.07
C GLU A 8 6.70 -5.26 10.92
N GLU A 9 6.14 -4.55 11.90
CA GLU A 9 6.04 -3.08 11.85
C GLU A 9 7.41 -2.39 11.80
N ASN A 10 8.40 -2.93 12.52
CA ASN A 10 9.75 -2.38 12.56
C ASN A 10 10.51 -2.51 11.21
N GLU A 11 9.99 -3.28 10.26
CA GLU A 11 10.53 -3.42 8.90
C GLU A 11 9.99 -2.35 7.92
N MET A 12 9.13 -1.45 8.41
CA MET A 12 8.56 -0.41 7.58
C MET A 12 9.58 0.68 7.20
N VAL A 13 9.58 1.03 5.91
CA VAL A 13 10.50 2.01 5.31
C VAL A 13 9.71 3.22 4.85
N LYS A 14 10.18 4.41 5.23
CA LYS A 14 9.55 5.67 4.83
C LYS A 14 9.51 5.78 3.30
N GLY A 15 8.35 6.14 2.75
CA GLY A 15 8.11 6.29 1.32
C GLY A 15 7.54 5.03 0.64
N ASP A 16 7.61 3.87 1.30
CA ASP A 16 7.03 2.64 0.76
C ASP A 16 5.51 2.59 0.97
N LYS A 17 4.83 1.86 0.08
CA LYS A 17 3.38 1.65 0.14
C LYS A 17 3.06 0.37 0.90
N TYR A 18 2.10 0.48 1.81
CA TYR A 18 1.65 -0.62 2.64
C TYR A 18 0.14 -0.78 2.59
N LYS A 19 -0.31 -1.99 2.89
CA LYS A 19 -1.68 -2.31 3.27
C LYS A 19 -1.67 -2.67 4.76
N ILE A 20 -2.61 -2.13 5.52
CA ILE A 20 -2.83 -2.51 6.92
C ILE A 20 -4.23 -3.06 7.05
N GLU A 21 -4.34 -4.21 7.68
CA GLU A 21 -5.60 -4.76 8.14
C GLU A 21 -5.69 -4.58 9.64
N GLU A 22 -6.73 -3.90 10.11
CA GLU A 22 -7.01 -3.71 11.53
C GLU A 22 -8.31 -4.44 11.87
N ASN A 23 -8.21 -5.37 12.81
CA ASN A 23 -9.31 -6.16 13.30
C ASN A 23 -9.78 -5.59 14.65
N SER A 24 -10.88 -4.86 14.63
CA SER A 24 -11.49 -4.27 15.84
C SER A 24 -12.74 -5.03 16.26
N TYR A 25 -13.30 -4.73 17.44
CA TYR A 25 -14.44 -5.48 17.99
C TYR A 25 -15.65 -5.54 17.05
N ASN A 26 -16.00 -4.42 16.38
CA ASN A 26 -17.17 -4.34 15.50
C ASN A 26 -16.83 -4.16 14.02
N PHE A 27 -15.58 -3.89 13.67
CA PHE A 27 -15.19 -3.57 12.29
C PHE A 27 -13.92 -4.28 11.85
N ASN A 28 -13.89 -4.71 10.60
CA ASN A 28 -12.67 -4.99 9.86
C ASN A 28 -12.32 -3.75 9.04
N LYS A 29 -11.13 -3.20 9.23
CA LYS A 29 -10.68 -2.01 8.51
C LYS A 29 -9.49 -2.36 7.64
N THR A 30 -9.46 -1.83 6.43
CA THR A 30 -8.32 -1.91 5.53
C THR A 30 -7.85 -0.50 5.21
N PHE A 31 -6.55 -0.28 5.38
CA PHE A 31 -5.86 0.96 5.00
C PHE A 31 -4.85 0.63 3.91
N ILE A 32 -4.74 1.46 2.90
CA ILE A 32 -3.64 1.40 1.93
C ILE A 32 -3.05 2.80 1.82
N GLY A 33 -1.76 2.96 2.11
CA GLY A 33 -1.13 4.27 2.15
C GLY A 33 0.38 4.22 2.06
N ILE A 34 1.00 5.39 2.00
CA ILE A 34 2.46 5.56 2.00
C ILE A 34 2.91 5.87 3.42
N TYR A 35 3.83 5.07 3.96
CA TYR A 35 4.38 5.30 5.29
C TYR A 35 5.30 6.53 5.29
N ASN A 36 5.11 7.44 6.25
CA ASN A 36 5.85 8.70 6.33
C ASN A 36 6.64 8.87 7.64
N GLY A 37 6.77 7.81 8.43
CA GLY A 37 7.52 7.80 9.68
C GLY A 37 6.64 7.79 10.93
N THR A 38 7.31 7.86 12.08
CA THR A 38 6.69 7.94 13.41
C THR A 38 6.72 9.36 13.94
N PHE A 39 5.72 9.70 14.74
CA PHE A 39 5.63 10.94 15.50
C PHE A 39 5.25 10.63 16.94
N TYR A 40 5.87 11.33 17.89
CA TYR A 40 5.53 11.28 19.30
C TYR A 40 4.76 12.54 19.66
N ASP A 41 3.71 12.43 20.48
CA ASP A 41 3.06 13.61 21.02
C ASP A 41 4.01 14.44 21.89
N ASN A 42 3.64 15.68 22.19
CA ASN A 42 4.49 16.62 22.93
C ASN A 42 4.91 16.11 24.33
N LEU A 43 4.19 15.13 24.86
CA LEU A 43 4.46 14.50 26.16
C LEU A 43 5.21 13.16 26.03
N ASN A 44 5.59 12.74 24.82
CA ASN A 44 6.19 11.43 24.50
C ASN A 44 5.43 10.23 25.10
N THR A 45 4.11 10.38 25.29
CA THR A 45 3.25 9.36 25.90
C THR A 45 2.62 8.47 24.83
N TYR A 46 2.42 8.99 23.63
CA TYR A 46 1.79 8.25 22.52
C TYR A 46 2.64 8.33 21.26
N SER A 47 2.90 7.18 20.64
CA SER A 47 3.47 7.09 19.30
C SER A 47 2.38 6.96 18.24
N TYR A 48 2.59 7.63 17.11
CA TYR A 48 1.71 7.61 15.96
C TYR A 48 2.50 7.26 14.71
N LEU A 49 1.93 6.38 13.88
CA LEU A 49 2.36 6.18 12.51
C LEU A 49 1.74 7.26 11.62
N LEU A 50 2.58 7.95 10.85
CA LEU A 50 2.16 8.94 9.88
C LEU A 50 1.99 8.30 8.50
N TRP A 51 0.86 8.57 7.87
CA TRP A 51 0.48 8.03 6.57
C TRP A 51 0.13 9.14 5.60
N LEU A 52 0.55 8.99 4.35
CA LEU A 52 0.21 9.86 3.24
C LEU A 52 -0.61 9.11 2.20
N LYS A 53 -1.49 9.83 1.49
CA LYS A 53 -2.28 9.32 0.35
C LYS A 53 -2.98 7.99 0.69
N THR A 54 -3.73 8.03 1.78
CA THR A 54 -4.34 6.83 2.35
C THR A 54 -5.73 6.61 1.78
N THR A 55 -6.01 5.39 1.34
CA THR A 55 -7.36 4.90 1.09
C THR A 55 -7.79 4.02 2.26
N PHE A 56 -8.98 4.27 2.77
CA PHE A 56 -9.59 3.58 3.90
C PHE A 56 -10.89 2.91 3.49
N VAL A 57 -11.10 1.68 3.95
CA VAL A 57 -12.36 0.93 3.84
C VAL A 57 -12.65 0.30 5.20
N ALA A 58 -13.91 0.27 5.61
CA ALA A 58 -14.32 -0.46 6.80
C ALA A 58 -15.59 -1.25 6.56
N GLN A 59 -15.64 -2.47 7.10
CA GLN A 59 -16.81 -3.33 7.05
C GLN A 59 -17.26 -3.63 8.47
N ASN A 60 -18.55 -3.42 8.75
CA ASN A 60 -19.14 -3.84 10.02
C ASN A 60 -19.22 -5.36 10.05
N LYS A 61 -18.87 -5.97 11.19
CA LYS A 61 -18.93 -7.43 11.38
C LYS A 61 -20.32 -7.96 11.70
N LYS A 62 -21.19 -7.10 12.24
CA LYS A 62 -22.49 -7.49 12.80
C LYS A 62 -23.67 -7.03 11.92
N ARG A 63 -23.39 -6.18 10.94
CA ARG A 63 -24.37 -5.59 10.02
C ARG A 63 -23.76 -5.57 8.63
N ASP A 64 -24.60 -5.48 7.61
CA ASP A 64 -24.15 -5.35 6.21
C ASP A 64 -23.72 -3.92 5.85
N ASP A 65 -23.46 -3.10 6.87
CA ASP A 65 -22.99 -1.72 6.73
C ASP A 65 -21.51 -1.71 6.38
N HIS A 66 -21.13 -0.95 5.35
CA HIS A 66 -19.74 -0.72 5.01
C HIS A 66 -19.49 0.77 4.73
N ILE A 67 -18.31 1.22 5.15
CA ILE A 67 -17.75 2.50 4.74
C ILE A 67 -16.99 2.22 3.44
N GLY A 68 -17.50 2.74 2.33
CA GLY A 68 -16.83 2.67 1.04
C GLY A 68 -15.45 3.35 1.04
N PRO A 69 -14.69 3.20 -0.06
CA PRO A 69 -13.35 3.77 -0.17
C PRO A 69 -13.33 5.27 0.11
N THR A 70 -12.65 5.66 1.17
CA THR A 70 -12.48 7.06 1.58
C THR A 70 -11.01 7.44 1.44
N TYR A 71 -10.73 8.60 0.84
CA TYR A 71 -9.37 9.09 0.62
C TYR A 71 -8.98 10.16 1.64
N PHE A 72 -7.77 10.04 2.17
CA PHE A 72 -7.15 11.01 3.07
C PHE A 72 -5.76 11.38 2.57
N GLU A 73 -5.49 12.67 2.42
CA GLU A 73 -4.14 13.13 2.03
C GLU A 73 -3.12 12.81 3.12
N THR A 74 -3.49 13.02 4.39
CA THR A 74 -2.69 12.70 5.56
C THR A 74 -3.54 12.00 6.61
N MET A 75 -2.97 11.00 7.28
CA MET A 75 -3.65 10.27 8.36
C MET A 75 -2.64 9.90 9.46
N ARG A 76 -3.11 9.91 10.71
CA ARG A 76 -2.33 9.46 11.87
C ARG A 76 -2.96 8.21 12.44
N MET A 77 -2.14 7.22 12.77
CA MET A 77 -2.59 5.96 13.36
C MET A 77 -1.88 5.76 14.69
N SER A 78 -2.62 5.70 15.79
CA SER A 78 -2.05 5.47 17.12
C SER A 78 -1.49 4.07 17.21
N MET A 79 -0.27 3.94 17.71
CA MET A 79 0.45 2.68 17.92
C MET A 79 -0.03 1.90 19.15
N THR A 80 -0.52 2.60 20.15
CA THR A 80 -0.88 2.05 21.45
C THR A 80 -2.31 1.51 21.49
N THR A 81 -2.93 1.29 20.33
CA THR A 81 -4.30 0.79 20.27
C THR A 81 -4.37 -0.69 20.57
N ILE A 82 -5.42 -1.11 21.26
CA ILE A 82 -5.74 -2.52 21.55
C ILE A 82 -6.12 -3.37 20.32
N TYR A 83 -5.99 -2.83 19.10
CA TYR A 83 -6.45 -3.49 17.89
C TYR A 83 -5.37 -4.41 17.32
N ASP A 84 -5.77 -5.61 16.91
CA ASP A 84 -4.92 -6.55 16.20
C ASP A 84 -4.67 -6.02 14.78
N ARG A 85 -3.40 -5.76 14.45
CA ARG A 85 -2.98 -5.16 13.18
C ARG A 85 -2.00 -6.06 12.45
N LYS A 86 -2.21 -6.16 11.14
CA LYS A 86 -1.31 -6.84 10.22
C LYS A 86 -0.80 -5.85 9.19
N PHE A 87 0.52 -5.77 9.07
CA PHE A 87 1.20 -4.88 8.13
C PHE A 87 1.64 -5.66 6.91
N TYR A 88 1.28 -5.17 5.73
CA TYR A 88 1.63 -5.82 4.48
C TYR A 88 2.40 -4.85 3.58
N LYS A 89 3.62 -5.21 3.23
CA LYS A 89 4.43 -4.48 2.27
C LYS A 89 3.98 -4.79 0.85
N LEU A 90 3.82 -3.77 0.02
CA LEU A 90 3.63 -3.98 -1.41
C LEU A 90 4.94 -4.52 -2.00
N LEU A 91 4.91 -5.74 -2.51
CA LEU A 91 5.98 -6.22 -3.39
C LEU A 91 5.87 -5.47 -4.71
N LEU A 92 6.75 -4.49 -4.88
CA LEU A 92 7.06 -3.98 -6.19
C LEU A 92 7.66 -5.15 -6.97
N SER A 93 6.91 -5.70 -7.92
CA SER A 93 7.44 -6.69 -8.86
C SER A 93 8.38 -5.97 -9.83
N LYS A 94 9.52 -5.51 -9.32
CA LYS A 94 10.52 -4.73 -10.04
C LYS A 94 10.95 -5.49 -11.29
N GLU A 95 11.12 -6.81 -11.18
CA GLU A 95 11.37 -7.71 -12.31
C GLU A 95 10.25 -7.71 -13.35
N LYS A 96 8.98 -7.84 -12.98
CA LYS A 96 7.89 -7.85 -14.00
C LYS A 96 7.74 -6.49 -14.68
N ILE A 97 7.92 -5.40 -13.94
CA ILE A 97 7.89 -4.05 -14.49
C ILE A 97 9.10 -3.85 -15.41
N GLN A 98 10.28 -4.27 -14.97
CA GLN A 98 11.52 -4.19 -15.73
C GLN A 98 11.46 -5.05 -17.00
N GLN A 99 11.00 -6.30 -16.91
CA GLN A 99 10.77 -7.18 -18.06
C GLN A 99 9.77 -6.57 -19.04
N ALA A 100 8.65 -6.02 -18.55
CA ALA A 100 7.68 -5.35 -19.42
C ALA A 100 8.29 -4.10 -20.10
N MET A 101 9.15 -3.37 -19.41
CA MET A 101 9.88 -2.23 -19.96
C MET A 101 10.93 -2.68 -21.00
N GLU A 102 11.70 -3.71 -20.71
CA GLU A 102 12.70 -4.30 -21.60
C GLU A 102 12.04 -4.83 -22.87
N GLN A 103 10.95 -5.58 -22.75
CA GLN A 103 10.21 -6.13 -23.89
C GLN A 103 9.58 -5.02 -24.74
N ARG A 104 9.10 -3.94 -24.11
CA ARG A 104 8.63 -2.75 -24.83
C ARG A 104 9.78 -2.09 -25.61
N SER A 105 10.96 -1.97 -25.01
CA SER A 105 12.14 -1.40 -25.68
C SER A 105 12.57 -2.26 -26.87
N VAL A 106 12.59 -3.58 -26.72
CA VAL A 106 12.90 -4.52 -27.81
C VAL A 106 11.89 -4.39 -28.95
N ASN A 107 10.59 -4.34 -28.63
CA ASN A 107 9.54 -4.16 -29.63
C ASN A 107 9.70 -2.85 -30.41
N ILE A 108 10.03 -1.74 -29.76
CA ILE A 108 10.29 -0.46 -30.43
C ILE A 108 11.49 -0.55 -31.37
N ILE A 109 12.59 -1.20 -30.94
CA ILE A 109 13.78 -1.38 -31.78
C ILE A 109 13.43 -2.21 -33.02
N LEU A 110 12.72 -3.31 -32.85
CA LEU A 110 12.36 -4.20 -33.96
C LEU A 110 11.39 -3.52 -34.93
N GLN A 111 10.39 -2.79 -34.44
CA GLN A 111 9.50 -1.97 -35.27
C GLN A 111 10.28 -0.94 -36.12
N ASN A 112 11.33 -0.35 -35.55
CA ASN A 112 12.18 0.62 -36.27
C ASN A 112 13.07 -0.05 -37.33
N ILE A 113 13.57 -1.26 -37.08
CA ILE A 113 14.40 -2.02 -38.03
C ILE A 113 13.56 -2.55 -39.18
N THR A 114 12.38 -3.13 -38.89
CA THR A 114 11.53 -3.77 -39.89
C THR A 114 10.66 -2.76 -40.66
N GLY A 115 10.48 -1.56 -40.11
CA GLY A 115 9.52 -0.57 -40.62
C GLY A 115 8.06 -0.94 -40.32
N ASP A 116 7.81 -2.08 -39.68
CA ASP A 116 6.48 -2.54 -39.30
C ASP A 116 6.13 -2.05 -37.89
N LYS A 117 5.33 -0.98 -37.83
CA LYS A 117 4.85 -0.39 -36.56
C LYS A 117 3.90 -1.29 -35.78
N THR A 118 3.47 -2.41 -36.34
CA THR A 118 2.53 -3.36 -35.70
C THR A 118 3.23 -4.57 -35.09
N PHE A 119 4.55 -4.71 -35.31
CA PHE A 119 5.35 -5.83 -34.81
C PHE A 119 5.28 -5.93 -33.26
N LYS A 120 5.03 -7.15 -32.76
CA LYS A 120 5.00 -7.49 -31.33
C LYS A 120 5.64 -8.85 -31.08
N TYR A 121 6.61 -8.88 -30.17
CA TYR A 121 7.24 -10.05 -29.58
C TYR A 121 6.73 -10.29 -28.16
#